data_AF-A0A950XDJ1-F1
#
_entry.id   AF-A0A950XDJ1-F1
#
_cell.length_a   1.000
_cell.length_b   1.000
_cell.length_c   1.000
_cell.angle_alpha   90.00
_cell.angle_beta   90.00
_cell.angle_gamma   90.00
#
_symmetry.space_group_name_H-M   'P 1'
#
loop_
_entity.id
_entity.type
_entity.pdbx_description
1 polymer ?
#
loop_
_entity_poly.entity_id
_entity_poly.type
_entity_poly.pdbx_seq_one_letter_code
_entity_poly.pdbx_strand_id
1 'polypeptide(L)'
;MSTNAQIAANKVNAQHSTGPKTEEGKAVSCLNNFRWGFCGAFNVLPSENAEVYDNLLLSLRLEHKPSTPTEAILVEKIAQHHWLSQRAMTLQNILLKDALLTPENEKQFQLLLRYQTTNDRAFHKCLSDLLKLRAEKRRAEIGFESQKRKEAEESRKQASEKRKQDLHLTKIRLAEANADRQFPPSHDLKGSGPSVSSLKNRFGATEQAA
;
A
#
# COMPACT_ATOMS: atom_id res chain seq x y z
N MET A 1 1.95 28.88 -33.98
CA MET A 1 1.22 28.26 -35.10
C MET A 1 2.22 27.79 -36.13
N SER A 2 2.04 26.61 -36.74
CA SER A 2 2.91 26.14 -37.82
C SER A 2 2.66 26.92 -39.11
N THR A 3 3.73 27.24 -39.83
CA THR A 3 3.65 28.02 -41.08
C THR A 3 3.13 27.16 -42.24
N ASN A 4 2.58 27.78 -43.28
CA ASN A 4 2.08 27.08 -44.47
C ASN A 4 3.16 26.21 -45.14
N ALA A 5 4.42 26.67 -45.14
CA ALA A 5 5.55 25.90 -45.63
C ALA A 5 5.80 24.65 -44.78
N GLN A 6 5.69 24.75 -43.46
CA GLN A 6 5.85 23.63 -42.54
C GLN A 6 4.71 22.61 -42.70
N ILE A 7 3.48 23.06 -42.95
CA ILE A 7 2.33 22.19 -43.22
C ILE A 7 2.50 21.43 -44.55
N ALA A 8 2.96 22.10 -45.61
CA ALA A 8 3.23 21.48 -46.90
C ALA A 8 4.34 20.42 -46.79
N ALA A 9 5.45 20.76 -46.12
CA ALA A 9 6.54 19.81 -45.86
C ALA A 9 6.08 18.60 -45.03
N ASN A 10 5.27 18.82 -43.99
CA ASN A 10 4.72 17.72 -43.17
C ASN A 10 3.80 16.80 -43.99
N LYS A 11 3.00 17.33 -44.93
CA LYS A 11 2.16 16.53 -45.82
C LYS A 11 2.99 15.66 -46.77
N VAL A 12 4.07 16.19 -47.33
CA VAL A 12 5.00 15.43 -48.20
C VAL A 12 5.73 14.35 -47.39
N ASN A 13 6.26 14.70 -46.21
CA ASN A 13 6.94 13.74 -45.34
C ASN A 13 6.01 12.62 -44.83
N ALA A 14 4.73 12.94 -44.61
CA ALA A 14 3.72 11.95 -44.21
C ALA A 14 3.48 10.88 -45.29
N GLN A 15 3.66 11.19 -46.58
CA GLN A 15 3.54 10.20 -47.66
C GLN A 15 4.68 9.17 -47.64
N HIS A 16 5.86 9.54 -47.13
CA HIS A 16 7.02 8.66 -47.00
C HIS A 16 7.12 7.96 -45.63
N SER A 17 6.39 8.44 -44.62
CA SER A 17 6.45 7.94 -43.23
C SER A 17 5.25 7.09 -42.84
N THR A 18 4.57 6.46 -43.81
CA THR A 18 3.52 5.51 -43.49
C THR A 18 4.19 4.19 -43.11
N GLY A 19 4.32 3.91 -41.82
CA GLY A 19 4.87 2.65 -41.31
C GLY A 19 4.22 1.41 -41.95
N PRO A 20 4.74 0.21 -41.67
CA PRO A 20 4.33 -1.02 -42.35
C PRO A 20 2.81 -1.25 -42.28
N LYS A 21 2.17 -1.34 -43.46
CA LYS A 21 0.71 -1.53 -43.59
C LYS A 21 0.29 -2.98 -43.80
N THR A 22 1.20 -3.82 -44.28
CA THR A 22 0.96 -5.26 -44.49
C THR A 22 1.25 -6.03 -43.21
N GLU A 23 0.56 -7.15 -42.98
CA GLU A 23 0.83 -8.03 -41.83
C GLU A 23 2.27 -8.56 -41.86
N GLU A 24 2.80 -8.88 -43.04
CA GLU A 24 4.21 -9.24 -43.24
C GLU A 24 5.16 -8.10 -42.85
N GLY A 25 4.87 -6.86 -43.28
CA GLY A 25 5.66 -5.68 -42.93
C GLY A 25 5.62 -5.37 -41.43
N LYS A 26 4.46 -5.58 -40.77
CA LYS A 26 4.32 -5.45 -39.33
C LYS A 26 5.10 -6.54 -38.60
N ALA A 27 5.08 -7.78 -39.10
CA ALA A 27 5.86 -8.89 -38.55
C ALA A 27 7.37 -8.63 -38.68
N VAL A 28 7.85 -8.14 -39.83
CA VAL A 28 9.26 -7.75 -40.00
C VAL A 28 9.62 -6.59 -39.08
N SER A 29 8.73 -5.60 -38.95
CA SER A 29 8.95 -4.47 -38.05
C SER A 29 8.90 -4.84 -36.57
N CYS A 30 8.15 -5.88 -36.17
CA CYS A 30 8.14 -6.37 -34.79
C CYS A 30 9.42 -7.15 -34.48
N LEU A 31 10.01 -7.84 -35.46
CA LEU A 31 11.28 -8.57 -35.34
C LEU A 31 12.49 -7.65 -35.09
N ASN A 32 12.49 -6.42 -35.59
CA ASN A 32 13.53 -5.42 -35.26
C ASN A 32 13.63 -5.16 -33.74
N ASN A 33 12.54 -5.38 -33.01
CA ASN A 33 12.47 -5.22 -31.56
C ASN A 33 13.10 -6.39 -30.79
N PHE A 34 13.23 -7.57 -31.43
CA PHE A 34 13.68 -8.82 -30.81
C PHE A 34 15.19 -9.05 -30.89
N ARG A 35 15.95 -8.25 -31.66
CA ARG A 35 17.40 -8.47 -31.87
C ARG A 35 18.19 -8.60 -30.56
N TRP A 36 17.78 -7.88 -29.53
CA TRP A 36 18.46 -7.86 -28.23
C TRP A 36 17.56 -8.25 -27.05
N GLY A 37 16.29 -8.55 -27.30
CA GLY A 37 15.32 -8.96 -26.28
C GLY A 37 15.02 -7.91 -25.20
N PHE A 38 15.30 -6.62 -25.42
CA PHE A 38 15.03 -5.54 -24.47
C PHE A 38 13.62 -4.96 -24.55
N CYS A 39 12.91 -5.24 -25.63
CA CYS A 39 11.62 -4.65 -25.92
C CYS A 39 10.59 -5.75 -26.18
N GLY A 40 9.35 -5.52 -25.71
CA GLY A 40 8.27 -6.51 -25.78
C GLY A 40 8.08 -7.25 -24.46
N ALA A 41 7.45 -8.42 -24.53
CA ALA A 41 7.30 -9.29 -23.36
C ALA A 41 8.67 -9.82 -22.93
N PHE A 42 8.92 -9.84 -21.62
CA PHE A 42 10.16 -10.39 -21.07
C PHE A 42 10.29 -11.87 -21.43
N ASN A 43 11.48 -12.25 -21.91
CA ASN A 43 11.88 -13.64 -22.10
C ASN A 43 13.37 -13.79 -21.84
N VAL A 44 13.77 -14.94 -21.28
CA VAL A 44 15.17 -15.35 -21.23
C VAL A 44 15.57 -15.81 -22.63
N LEU A 45 16.68 -15.28 -23.16
CA LEU A 45 17.09 -15.61 -24.52
C LEU A 45 17.60 -17.05 -24.59
N PRO A 46 17.48 -17.75 -25.75
CA PRO A 46 18.02 -19.10 -25.90
C PRO A 46 19.53 -19.21 -25.66
N SER A 47 20.26 -18.11 -25.84
CA SER A 47 21.69 -18.00 -25.56
C SER A 47 22.04 -17.82 -24.07
N GLU A 48 21.03 -17.63 -23.22
CA GLU A 48 21.19 -17.40 -21.79
C GLU A 48 20.75 -18.63 -20.98
N ASN A 49 21.24 -18.72 -19.74
CA ASN A 49 20.85 -19.82 -18.87
C ASN A 49 19.56 -19.48 -18.10
N ALA A 50 18.46 -20.15 -18.47
CA ALA A 50 17.16 -20.01 -17.81
C ALA A 50 17.18 -20.44 -16.33
N GLU A 51 17.95 -21.46 -15.97
CA GLU A 51 18.06 -21.92 -14.58
C GLU A 51 18.65 -20.83 -13.67
N VAL A 52 19.58 -20.02 -14.19
CA VAL A 52 20.15 -18.90 -13.42
C VAL A 52 19.09 -17.83 -13.17
N TYR A 53 18.24 -17.55 -14.15
CA TYR A 53 17.12 -16.63 -13.97
C TYR A 53 16.08 -17.17 -12.99
N ASP A 54 15.73 -18.45 -13.10
CA ASP A 54 14.77 -19.09 -12.21
C ASP A 54 15.29 -19.10 -10.77
N ASN A 55 16.57 -19.41 -10.56
CA ASN A 55 17.22 -19.33 -9.25
C ASN A 55 17.23 -17.91 -8.68
N LEU A 56 17.49 -16.89 -9.51
CA LEU A 56 17.39 -15.49 -9.12
C LEU A 56 15.96 -15.14 -8.66
N LEU A 57 14.96 -15.51 -9.45
CA LEU A 57 13.56 -15.24 -9.14
C LEU A 57 13.11 -15.96 -7.87
N LEU A 58 13.49 -17.22 -7.70
CA LEU A 58 13.23 -18.00 -6.48
C LEU A 58 13.89 -17.35 -5.26
N SER A 59 15.15 -16.92 -5.39
CA SER A 59 15.87 -16.25 -4.31
C SER A 59 15.17 -14.95 -3.88
N LEU A 60 14.76 -14.11 -4.84
CA LEU A 60 14.04 -12.87 -4.57
C LEU A 60 12.65 -13.12 -3.97
N ARG A 61 11.95 -14.17 -4.40
CA ARG A 61 10.67 -14.57 -3.80
C ARG A 61 10.86 -15.06 -2.36
N LEU A 62 11.92 -15.81 -2.06
CA LEU A 62 12.24 -16.28 -0.71
C LEU A 62 12.69 -15.16 0.22
N GLU A 63 13.48 -14.21 -0.29
CA GLU A 63 13.94 -13.03 0.45
C GLU A 63 12.77 -12.13 0.81
N HIS A 64 11.97 -11.74 -0.19
CA HIS A 64 10.90 -10.80 0.03
C HIS A 64 9.66 -11.44 0.65
N LYS A 65 9.32 -12.71 0.35
CA LYS A 65 8.09 -13.38 0.82
C LYS A 65 6.84 -12.54 0.54
N PRO A 66 6.48 -12.32 -0.74
CA PRO A 66 5.33 -11.48 -1.09
C PRO A 66 4.02 -12.10 -0.56
N SER A 67 3.23 -11.33 0.19
CA SER A 67 1.94 -11.81 0.72
C SER A 67 0.75 -11.50 -0.17
N THR A 68 0.86 -10.49 -1.04
CA THR A 68 -0.22 -10.06 -1.94
C THR A 68 0.18 -10.22 -3.41
N PRO A 69 -0.79 -10.38 -4.33
CA PRO A 69 -0.50 -10.52 -5.76
C PRO A 69 0.29 -9.32 -6.31
N THR A 70 0.00 -8.11 -5.84
CA THR A 70 0.76 -6.90 -6.22
C THR A 70 2.22 -6.99 -5.80
N GLU A 71 2.52 -7.49 -4.59
CA GLU A 71 3.90 -7.67 -4.15
C GLU A 71 4.60 -8.75 -5.00
N ALA A 72 3.90 -9.84 -5.34
CA ALA A 72 4.46 -10.89 -6.18
C ALA A 72 4.84 -10.36 -7.58
N ILE A 73 3.95 -9.57 -8.20
CA ILE A 73 4.21 -8.91 -9.48
C ILE A 73 5.42 -7.96 -9.38
N LEU A 74 5.54 -7.21 -8.29
CA LEU A 74 6.68 -6.31 -8.08
C LEU A 74 7.99 -7.09 -7.95
N VAL A 75 8.00 -8.20 -7.19
CA VAL A 75 9.18 -9.08 -7.05
C VAL A 75 9.59 -9.68 -8.39
N GLU A 76 8.62 -10.14 -9.20
CA GLU A 76 8.90 -10.62 -10.55
C GLU A 76 9.50 -9.53 -11.43
N LYS A 77 8.93 -8.32 -11.41
CA LYS A 77 9.48 -7.17 -12.17
C LYS A 77 10.87 -6.78 -11.72
N ILE A 78 11.17 -6.84 -10.42
CA ILE A 78 12.52 -6.62 -9.88
C ILE A 78 13.49 -7.62 -10.53
N ALA A 79 13.15 -8.91 -10.55
CA ALA A 79 13.97 -9.95 -11.18
C ALA A 79 14.16 -9.69 -12.70
N GLN A 80 13.09 -9.35 -13.41
CA GLN A 80 13.12 -9.06 -14.85
C GLN A 80 14.01 -7.86 -15.18
N HIS A 81 13.84 -6.74 -14.48
CA HIS A 81 14.63 -5.54 -14.74
C HIS A 81 16.10 -5.73 -14.35
N HIS A 82 16.38 -6.47 -13.28
CA HIS A 82 17.74 -6.87 -12.95
C HIS A 82 18.37 -7.69 -14.08
N TRP A 83 17.66 -8.71 -14.59
CA TRP A 83 18.14 -9.55 -15.69
C TRP A 83 18.43 -8.75 -16.96
N LEU A 84 17.51 -7.86 -17.33
CA LEU A 84 17.70 -6.99 -18.50
C LEU A 84 18.88 -6.03 -18.30
N SER A 85 19.06 -5.46 -17.12
CA SER A 85 20.24 -4.62 -16.86
C SER A 85 21.56 -5.41 -17.03
N GLN A 86 21.63 -6.62 -16.47
CA GLN A 86 22.78 -7.51 -16.61
C GLN A 86 23.02 -7.96 -18.05
N ARG A 87 21.95 -8.22 -18.82
CA ARG A 87 22.04 -8.50 -20.26
C ARG A 87 22.66 -7.32 -21.00
N ALA A 88 22.22 -6.10 -20.71
CA ALA A 88 22.76 -4.90 -21.35
C ALA A 88 24.26 -4.73 -21.04
N MET A 89 24.66 -4.95 -19.79
CA MET A 89 26.07 -4.90 -19.39
C MET A 89 26.92 -5.98 -20.05
N THR A 90 26.38 -7.19 -20.18
CA THR A 90 27.09 -8.31 -20.83
C THR A 90 27.29 -8.05 -22.32
N LEU A 91 26.26 -7.54 -23.01
CA LEU A 91 26.35 -7.15 -24.41
C LEU A 91 27.33 -5.97 -24.61
N GLN A 92 27.36 -5.01 -23.69
CA GLN A 92 28.36 -3.92 -23.69
C GLN A 92 29.78 -4.48 -23.62
N ASN A 93 30.02 -5.43 -22.72
CA ASN A 93 31.34 -6.06 -22.55
C ASN A 93 31.76 -6.87 -23.79
N ILE A 94 30.83 -7.60 -24.41
CA ILE A 94 31.09 -8.32 -25.66
C ILE A 94 31.45 -7.32 -26.77
N LEU A 95 30.67 -6.26 -26.92
CA LEU A 95 30.91 -5.22 -27.92
C LEU A 95 32.27 -4.54 -27.72
N LEU A 96 32.66 -4.26 -26.48
CA LEU A 96 33.98 -3.69 -26.16
C LEU A 96 35.14 -4.64 -26.49
N LYS A 97 34.96 -5.95 -26.28
CA LYS A 97 35.99 -6.96 -26.56
C LYS A 97 36.20 -7.16 -28.06
N ASP A 98 35.14 -7.05 -28.83
CA ASP A 98 35.15 -7.33 -30.28
C ASP A 98 35.48 -6.08 -31.12
N ALA A 99 35.37 -4.87 -30.54
CA ALA A 99 35.46 -3.63 -31.29
C ALA A 99 36.88 -3.10 -31.53
N LEU A 100 37.26 -3.08 -32.82
CA LEU A 100 37.84 -1.86 -33.42
C LEU A 100 36.77 -0.75 -33.36
N LEU A 101 37.13 0.48 -32.98
CA LEU A 101 36.20 1.62 -32.89
C LEU A 101 35.59 1.92 -34.27
N THR A 102 34.42 1.36 -34.57
CA THR A 102 33.61 1.73 -35.72
C THR A 102 32.44 2.62 -35.27
N PRO A 103 32.00 3.59 -36.11
CA PRO A 103 30.87 4.46 -35.78
C PRO A 103 29.55 3.71 -35.54
N GLU A 104 29.39 2.50 -36.09
CA GLU A 104 28.21 1.66 -35.87
C GLU A 104 28.23 1.01 -34.47
N ASN A 105 29.38 0.50 -34.04
CA ASN A 105 29.55 -0.07 -32.70
C ASN A 105 29.33 0.99 -31.62
N GLU A 106 29.76 2.24 -31.84
CA GLU A 106 29.51 3.34 -30.90
C GLU A 106 28.00 3.57 -30.69
N LYS A 107 27.20 3.59 -31.77
CA LYS A 107 25.74 3.75 -31.66
C LYS A 107 25.09 2.60 -30.90
N GLN A 108 25.53 1.37 -31.16
CA GLN A 108 25.03 0.19 -30.45
C GLN A 108 25.39 0.24 -28.96
N PHE A 109 26.60 0.66 -28.62
CA PHE A 109 27.03 0.84 -27.25
C PHE A 109 26.17 1.87 -26.51
N GLN A 110 25.93 3.04 -27.12
CA GLN A 110 25.04 4.07 -26.56
C GLN A 110 23.61 3.57 -26.35
N LEU A 111 23.11 2.76 -27.28
CA LEU A 111 21.79 2.12 -27.15
C LEU A 111 21.74 1.17 -25.94
N LEU A 112 22.76 0.35 -25.74
CA LEU A 112 22.84 -0.58 -24.60
C LEU A 112 22.96 0.15 -23.26
N LEU A 113 23.72 1.25 -23.19
CA LEU A 113 23.78 2.12 -22.01
C LEU A 113 22.39 2.67 -21.65
N ARG A 114 21.61 3.08 -22.64
CA ARG A 114 20.24 3.55 -22.42
C ARG A 114 19.34 2.43 -21.88
N TYR A 115 19.45 1.21 -22.39
CA TYR A 115 18.68 0.07 -21.87
C TYR A 115 19.07 -0.29 -20.44
N GLN A 116 20.36 -0.30 -20.12
CA GLN A 116 20.85 -0.51 -18.76
C GLN A 116 20.24 0.52 -17.80
N THR A 117 20.45 1.81 -18.07
CA THR A 117 19.95 2.89 -17.20
C THR A 117 18.42 2.93 -17.09
N THR A 118 17.70 2.48 -18.11
CA THR A 118 16.23 2.38 -18.07
C THR A 118 15.79 1.25 -17.15
N ASN A 119 16.43 0.08 -17.27
CA ASN A 119 16.12 -1.09 -16.43
C ASN A 119 16.55 -0.89 -14.98
N ASP A 120 17.70 -0.25 -14.71
CA ASP A 120 18.13 0.08 -13.35
C ASP A 120 17.13 1.01 -12.66
N ARG A 121 16.67 2.06 -13.37
CA ARG A 121 15.63 2.95 -12.84
C ARG A 121 14.32 2.21 -12.57
N ALA A 122 13.92 1.31 -13.47
CA ALA A 122 12.72 0.50 -13.29
C ALA A 122 12.85 -0.49 -12.11
N PHE A 123 14.03 -1.10 -11.93
CA PHE A 123 14.38 -1.95 -10.80
C PHE A 123 14.23 -1.18 -9.48
N HIS A 124 14.88 -0.03 -9.35
CA HIS A 124 14.82 0.78 -8.13
C HIS A 124 13.41 1.28 -7.84
N LYS A 125 12.64 1.63 -8.88
CA LYS A 125 11.24 2.02 -8.73
C LYS A 125 10.40 0.86 -8.17
N CYS A 126 10.48 -0.33 -8.76
CA CYS A 126 9.71 -1.49 -8.30
C CYS A 126 10.08 -1.88 -6.86
N LEU A 127 11.37 -1.85 -6.52
CA LEU A 127 11.85 -2.09 -5.16
C LEU A 127 11.31 -1.04 -4.18
N SER A 128 11.38 0.24 -4.55
CA SER A 128 10.86 1.33 -3.71
C SER A 128 9.35 1.19 -3.47
N ASP A 129 8.59 0.83 -4.51
CA ASP A 129 7.14 0.66 -4.42
C ASP A 129 6.79 -0.56 -3.54
N LEU A 130 7.55 -1.66 -3.64
CA LEU A 130 7.40 -2.82 -2.76
C LEU A 130 7.61 -2.44 -1.29
N LEU A 131 8.67 -1.68 -1.00
CA LEU A 131 8.97 -1.22 0.36
C LEU A 131 7.92 -0.26 0.90
N LYS A 132 7.39 0.64 0.06
CA LYS A 132 6.29 1.55 0.44
C LYS A 132 5.02 0.79 0.80
N LEU A 133 4.59 -0.18 -0.01
CA LEU A 133 3.42 -1.00 0.28
C LEU A 133 3.55 -1.73 1.63
N ARG A 134 4.76 -2.19 1.97
CA ARG A 134 5.04 -2.82 3.27
C ARG A 134 5.01 -1.84 4.42
N ALA A 135 5.59 -0.65 4.23
CA ALA A 135 5.54 0.41 5.22
C ALA A 135 4.09 0.86 5.49
N GLU A 136 3.26 0.95 4.45
CA GLU A 136 1.84 1.27 4.55
C GLU A 136 1.07 0.20 5.33
N LYS A 137 1.28 -1.09 5.02
CA LYS A 137 0.70 -2.20 5.79
C LYS A 137 1.10 -2.14 7.26
N ARG A 138 2.40 -2.00 7.55
CA ARG A 138 2.90 -1.89 8.93
C ARG A 138 2.32 -0.67 9.65
N ARG A 139 2.20 0.47 8.98
CA ARG A 139 1.61 1.68 9.57
C ARG A 139 0.13 1.49 9.89
N ALA A 140 -0.61 0.78 9.03
CA ALA A 140 -2.01 0.45 9.28
C ALA A 140 -2.17 -0.50 10.48
N GLU A 141 -1.31 -1.52 10.59
CA GLU A 141 -1.27 -2.44 11.74
C GLU A 141 -1.00 -1.70 13.05
N ILE A 142 0.05 -0.87 13.09
CA ILE A 142 0.43 -0.09 14.28
C ILE A 142 -0.67 0.93 14.66
N GLY A 143 -1.29 1.58 13.67
CA GLY A 143 -2.39 2.53 13.90
C GLY A 143 -3.57 1.89 14.63
N PHE A 144 -3.91 0.66 14.27
CA PHE A 144 -4.96 -0.10 14.92
C PHE A 144 -4.59 -0.54 16.35
N GLU A 145 -3.33 -0.92 16.58
CA GLU A 145 -2.86 -1.24 17.94
C GLU A 145 -2.91 -0.03 18.88
N SER A 146 -2.55 1.16 18.39
CA SER A 146 -2.61 2.40 19.19
C SER A 146 -4.05 2.74 19.59
N GLN A 147 -5.01 2.59 18.67
CA GLN A 147 -6.44 2.79 18.94
C GLN A 147 -6.95 1.80 20.00
N LYS A 148 -6.65 0.50 19.83
CA LYS A 148 -7.00 -0.53 20.82
C LYS A 148 -6.45 -0.25 22.21
N ARG A 149 -5.21 0.25 22.31
CA ARG A 149 -4.60 0.62 23.60
C ARG A 149 -5.34 1.79 24.26
N LYS A 150 -5.74 2.80 23.49
CA LYS A 150 -6.52 3.94 23.99
C LYS A 150 -7.91 3.50 24.48
N GLU A 151 -8.62 2.71 23.69
CA GLU A 151 -9.93 2.15 24.07
C GLU A 151 -9.85 1.28 25.33
N ALA A 152 -8.80 0.45 25.44
CA ALA A 152 -8.54 -0.35 26.63
C ALA A 152 -8.21 0.52 27.86
N GLU A 153 -7.56 1.67 27.69
CA GLU A 153 -7.28 2.60 28.78
C GLU A 153 -8.54 3.36 29.22
N GLU A 154 -9.35 3.83 28.26
CA GLU A 154 -10.63 4.50 28.55
C GLU A 154 -11.61 3.55 29.26
N SER A 155 -11.75 2.31 28.80
CA SER A 155 -12.57 1.31 29.48
C SER A 155 -12.06 1.00 30.90
N ARG A 156 -10.75 0.97 31.13
CA ARG A 156 -10.16 0.84 32.48
C ARG A 156 -10.51 2.05 33.37
N LYS A 157 -10.41 3.26 32.83
CA LYS A 157 -10.79 4.49 33.55
C LYS A 157 -12.28 4.48 33.90
N GLN A 158 -13.14 4.18 32.94
CA GLN A 158 -14.59 4.06 33.16
C GLN A 158 -14.92 2.98 34.20
N ALA A 159 -14.27 1.82 34.14
CA ALA A 159 -14.46 0.77 35.14
C ALA A 159 -14.00 1.22 36.54
N SER A 160 -12.92 2.00 36.64
CA SER A 160 -12.46 2.56 37.92
C SER A 160 -13.43 3.60 38.47
N GLU A 161 -13.96 4.48 37.63
CA GLU A 161 -14.97 5.49 37.99
C GLU A 161 -16.25 4.81 38.48
N LYS A 162 -16.73 3.79 37.75
CA LYS A 162 -17.91 3.02 38.14
C LYS A 162 -17.72 2.33 39.50
N ARG A 163 -16.54 1.75 39.76
CA ARG A 163 -16.21 1.17 41.08
C ARG A 163 -16.28 2.22 42.20
N LYS A 164 -15.80 3.44 41.97
CA LYS A 164 -15.92 4.53 42.96
C LYS A 164 -17.39 4.88 43.22
N GLN A 165 -18.20 4.97 42.17
CA GLN A 165 -19.64 5.24 42.28
C GLN A 165 -20.35 4.12 43.05
N ASP A 166 -20.08 2.85 42.75
CA ASP A 166 -20.66 1.70 43.45
C ASP A 166 -20.26 1.67 44.93
N LEU A 167 -18.99 1.97 45.24
CA LEU A 167 -18.51 2.11 46.62
C LEU A 167 -19.19 3.26 47.37
N HIS A 168 -19.45 4.38 46.70
CA HIS A 168 -20.18 5.50 47.30
C HIS A 168 -21.62 5.11 47.59
N LEU A 169 -22.30 4.46 46.63
CA LEU A 169 -23.68 4.03 46.77
C LEU A 169 -23.86 2.99 47.88
N THR A 170 -22.94 2.04 47.99
CA THR A 170 -22.92 1.04 49.07
C THR A 170 -22.71 1.69 50.44
N LYS A 171 -21.81 2.69 50.56
CA LYS A 171 -21.64 3.46 51.81
C LYS A 171 -22.91 4.19 52.21
N ILE A 172 -23.60 4.84 51.28
CA ILE A 172 -24.88 5.50 51.55
C ILE A 172 -25.90 4.48 52.06
N ARG A 173 -26.09 3.36 51.35
CA ARG A 173 -27.05 2.32 51.73
C ARG A 173 -26.75 1.72 53.11
N LEU A 174 -25.47 1.56 53.44
CA LEU A 174 -25.04 1.07 54.75
C LEU A 174 -25.34 2.11 55.85
N ALA A 175 -25.14 3.41 55.56
CA ALA A 175 -25.52 4.49 56.47
C ALA A 175 -27.04 4.56 56.68
N GLU A 176 -27.84 4.40 55.63
CA GLU A 176 -29.31 4.29 55.71
C GLU A 176 -29.73 3.12 56.61
N ALA A 177 -29.21 1.91 56.35
CA ALA A 177 -29.52 0.72 57.16
C ALA A 177 -29.09 0.87 58.64
N ASN A 178 -27.98 1.55 58.90
CA ASN A 178 -27.54 1.86 60.26
C ASN A 178 -28.47 2.88 60.95
N ALA A 179 -28.97 3.87 60.22
CA ALA A 179 -29.95 4.83 60.72
C ALA A 179 -31.28 4.13 61.03
N ASP A 180 -31.77 3.26 60.15
CA ASP A 180 -32.98 2.45 60.36
C ASP A 180 -32.83 1.51 61.58
N ARG A 181 -31.61 1.03 61.87
CA ARG A 181 -31.34 0.22 63.07
C ARG A 181 -31.34 1.06 64.36
N GLN A 182 -30.89 2.31 64.31
CA GLN A 182 -30.89 3.23 65.46
C GLN A 182 -32.28 3.83 65.74
N PHE A 183 -33.06 4.06 64.69
CA PHE A 183 -34.46 4.50 64.76
C PHE A 183 -35.33 3.50 63.99
N PRO A 184 -35.64 2.34 64.59
CA PRO A 184 -36.54 1.40 63.95
C PRO A 184 -37.87 2.09 63.67
N PRO A 185 -38.46 1.90 62.48
CA PRO A 185 -39.75 2.49 62.16
C PRO A 185 -40.75 2.04 63.24
N SER A 186 -41.32 3.01 63.94
CA SER A 186 -42.38 2.76 64.92
C SER A 186 -43.50 2.04 64.19
N HIS A 187 -43.68 0.76 64.53
CA HIS A 187 -44.78 -0.03 64.01
C HIS A 187 -46.06 0.48 64.68
N ASP A 188 -46.64 1.54 64.13
CA ASP A 188 -47.90 2.10 64.61
C ASP A 188 -49.00 1.05 64.46
N LEU A 189 -49.34 0.42 65.57
CA LEU A 189 -50.60 -0.28 65.76
C LEU A 189 -51.72 0.75 65.62
N LYS A 190 -52.44 0.68 64.50
CA LYS A 190 -53.81 1.17 64.27
C LYS A 190 -54.24 2.40 65.09
N GLY A 191 -54.30 3.55 64.41
CA GLY A 191 -55.05 4.72 64.89
C GLY A 191 -55.11 5.84 63.85
N SER A 192 -55.97 5.68 62.84
CA SER A 192 -56.55 6.72 61.96
C SER A 192 -55.93 8.14 61.93
N GLY A 193 -55.33 8.51 60.79
CA GLY A 193 -54.97 9.90 60.42
C GLY A 193 -54.33 9.95 59.02
N PRO A 194 -54.51 11.03 58.22
CA PRO A 194 -54.61 10.92 56.76
C PRO A 194 -53.26 10.72 56.03
N SER A 195 -53.35 9.95 54.95
CA SER A 195 -52.29 9.64 53.98
C SER A 195 -51.58 10.88 53.45
N VAL A 196 -50.28 11.00 53.71
CA VAL A 196 -49.37 11.93 52.99
C VAL A 196 -48.64 11.12 51.92
N SER A 197 -49.40 10.56 50.97
CA SER A 197 -48.87 9.91 49.76
C SER A 197 -48.56 10.91 48.64
N SER A 198 -48.23 12.16 48.96
CA SER A 198 -48.01 13.20 47.95
C SER A 198 -47.11 14.28 48.50
N LEU A 199 -45.77 14.14 48.37
CA LEU A 199 -44.85 15.30 48.44
C LEU A 199 -43.40 15.01 48.00
N LYS A 200 -43.16 14.10 47.05
CA LYS A 200 -41.89 14.03 46.30
C LYS A 200 -42.10 13.80 44.81
N ASN A 201 -42.88 14.68 44.20
CA ASN A 201 -42.88 14.98 42.76
C ASN A 201 -42.97 16.51 42.61
N ARG A 202 -41.93 17.22 43.04
CA ARG A 202 -41.68 18.63 42.71
C ARG A 202 -40.16 18.83 42.71
N PHE A 203 -39.68 19.54 41.70
CA PHE A 203 -38.29 19.77 41.30
C PHE A 203 -37.75 18.76 40.30
N GLY A 204 -37.97 19.07 39.01
CA GLY A 204 -37.16 18.53 37.92
C GLY A 204 -37.86 18.30 36.59
N ALA A 205 -39.01 18.91 36.32
CA ALA A 205 -39.53 19.02 34.97
C ALA A 205 -39.80 20.49 34.65
N THR A 206 -39.33 20.89 33.47
CA THR A 206 -39.54 22.14 32.71
C THR A 206 -38.65 23.35 33.06
N GLU A 207 -37.60 23.54 32.27
CA GLU A 207 -37.48 24.64 31.27
C GLU A 207 -36.51 24.17 30.17
N GLN A 208 -37.03 23.87 28.96
CA GLN A 208 -37.01 24.72 27.74
C GLN A 208 -35.68 24.57 26.95
N ALA A 209 -35.60 24.66 25.63
CA ALA A 209 -36.49 24.68 24.47
C ALA A 209 -35.57 24.83 23.25
N ALA A 210 -36.09 24.51 22.05
CA ALA A 210 -35.56 24.84 20.72
C ALA A 210 -34.37 24.02 20.17
#